data_AF-A0A0B2WY69-F1
#
_entry.id   AF-A0A0B2WY69-F1
#
_cell.length_a   1.000
_cell.length_b   1.000
_cell.length_c   1.000
_cell.angle_alpha   90.00
_cell.angle_beta   90.00
_cell.angle_gamma   90.00
#
_symmetry.space_group_name_H-M   'P 1'
#
loop_
_entity.id
_entity.type
_entity.pdbx_description
1 polymer ?
#
loop_
_entity_poly.entity_id
_entity_poly.type
_entity_poly.pdbx_seq_one_letter_code
_entity_poly.pdbx_strand_id
1 'polypeptide(L)'
;MGLPIHVYPLYENARRAHRRQSAAENAVEAANMYAEFDRVGSENVYSWNFQQPPKTAEQIGRVSGKNRMICEPYPLLMNAFNGVNLSAACILTSTENAKRLGIPDEKWIYVLGGAGTHEKDNFWERRHLHCSEAIAKSIDAAMDVSGLWTSDIDCYDFYSCFPIVPKLACDHVGLATTSCGKPITLLGGLTSFGGAGNNYSMHAITAMARALRAKRHKTGLILANGGMLTHQHALCLSAQPRGDGRSYPARNPLPEVVDEYSPPLAEAAEGAATIETYTVEYNRDGTPGTGLIVGRLRGTGKRFLANHGDDQTLSQLAGAASEQVGRTGRVTTGEDGRNLFFLDAKTKL
;
A
#
# COMPACT_ATOMS: atom_id res chain seq x y z
N MET A 1 -14.75 3.85 -11.18
CA MET A 1 -14.09 3.04 -10.11
C MET A 1 -13.09 2.12 -10.79
N GLY A 2 -11.83 2.09 -10.33
CA GLY A 2 -10.80 1.23 -10.94
C GLY A 2 -9.45 1.89 -11.19
N LEU A 3 -9.31 3.19 -10.92
CA LEU A 3 -8.00 3.86 -10.90
C LEU A 3 -7.31 3.62 -9.53
N PRO A 4 -5.96 3.65 -9.45
CA PRO A 4 -5.22 3.55 -8.18
C PRO A 4 -5.74 4.50 -7.11
N ILE A 5 -5.97 5.76 -7.49
CA ILE A 5 -6.51 6.79 -6.60
C ILE A 5 -7.91 6.48 -6.09
N HIS A 6 -8.66 5.56 -6.72
CA HIS A 6 -9.96 5.09 -6.24
C HIS A 6 -9.84 3.88 -5.32
N VAL A 7 -9.00 2.89 -5.65
CA VAL A 7 -9.03 1.60 -4.94
C VAL A 7 -8.12 1.54 -3.72
N TYR A 8 -6.94 2.18 -3.76
CA TYR A 8 -6.09 2.22 -2.56
C TYR A 8 -6.81 2.84 -1.34
N PRO A 9 -7.58 3.94 -1.50
CA PRO A 9 -8.40 4.44 -0.40
C PRO A 9 -9.50 3.49 0.08
N LEU A 10 -10.07 2.64 -0.78
CA LEU A 10 -11.03 1.61 -0.34
C LEU A 10 -10.39 0.65 0.66
N TYR A 11 -9.15 0.24 0.43
CA TYR A 11 -8.42 -0.62 1.37
C TYR A 11 -8.10 0.11 2.68
N GLU A 12 -7.71 1.38 2.60
CA GLU A 12 -7.45 2.23 3.76
C GLU A 12 -8.70 2.39 4.65
N ASN A 13 -9.84 2.72 4.04
CA ASN A 13 -11.09 2.88 4.75
C ASN A 13 -11.60 1.55 5.34
N ALA A 14 -11.38 0.43 4.65
CA ALA A 14 -11.66 -0.89 5.20
C ALA A 14 -10.76 -1.23 6.40
N ARG A 15 -9.45 -0.95 6.29
CA ARG A 15 -8.47 -1.17 7.37
C ARG A 15 -8.80 -0.36 8.62
N ARG A 16 -9.03 0.96 8.48
CA ARG A 16 -9.34 1.81 9.64
C ARG A 16 -10.64 1.33 10.33
N ALA A 17 -11.66 0.97 9.56
CA ALA A 17 -12.94 0.50 10.10
C ALA A 17 -12.77 -0.84 10.82
N HIS A 18 -12.01 -1.78 10.26
CA HIS A 18 -11.68 -3.06 10.90
C HIS A 18 -10.97 -2.86 12.25
N ARG A 19 -10.06 -1.89 12.31
CA ARG A 19 -9.33 -1.51 13.53
C ARG A 19 -10.11 -0.60 14.48
N ARG A 20 -11.35 -0.23 14.12
CA ARG A 20 -12.17 0.77 14.84
C ARG A 20 -11.46 2.12 15.03
N GLN A 21 -10.57 2.46 14.10
CA GLN A 21 -9.82 3.71 14.06
C GLN A 21 -10.68 4.79 13.39
N SER A 22 -10.79 5.94 14.04
CA SER A 22 -11.51 7.09 13.47
C SER A 22 -10.81 7.62 12.21
N ALA A 23 -11.56 8.34 11.37
CA ALA A 23 -10.99 8.98 10.18
C ALA A 23 -9.88 9.98 10.54
N ALA A 24 -10.02 10.71 11.65
CA ALA A 24 -9.03 11.66 12.14
C ALA A 24 -7.73 10.96 12.59
N GLU A 25 -7.83 9.89 13.37
CA GLU A 25 -6.66 9.10 13.79
C GLU A 25 -5.95 8.48 12.58
N ASN A 26 -6.69 7.97 11.60
CA ASN A 26 -6.12 7.40 10.38
C ASN A 26 -5.39 8.46 9.53
N ALA A 27 -5.96 9.66 9.42
CA ALA A 27 -5.34 10.79 8.73
C ALA A 27 -4.03 11.23 9.40
N VAL A 28 -4.03 11.32 10.74
CA VAL A 28 -2.81 11.61 11.52
C VAL A 28 -1.76 10.51 11.36
N GLU A 29 -2.16 9.23 11.39
CA GLU A 29 -1.27 8.09 11.16
C GLU A 29 -0.59 8.18 9.79
N ALA A 30 -1.37 8.43 8.72
CA ALA A 30 -0.84 8.57 7.36
C ALA A 30 0.08 9.79 7.22
N ALA A 31 -0.30 10.92 7.81
CA ALA A 31 0.48 12.16 7.76
C ALA A 31 1.83 12.04 8.47
N ASN A 32 1.87 11.42 9.65
CA ASN A 32 3.11 11.19 10.39
C ASN A 32 4.05 10.25 9.62
N MET A 33 3.52 9.14 9.08
CA MET A 33 4.31 8.22 8.26
C MET A 33 4.93 8.94 7.06
N TYR A 34 4.13 9.73 6.33
CA TYR A 34 4.61 10.41 5.13
C TYR A 34 5.52 11.60 5.44
N ALA A 35 5.45 12.20 6.62
CA ALA A 35 6.42 13.21 7.08
C ALA A 35 7.81 12.59 7.29
N GLU A 36 7.87 11.40 7.88
CA GLU A 36 9.14 10.67 7.99
C GLU A 36 9.69 10.27 6.61
N PHE A 37 8.80 9.90 5.68
CA PHE A 37 9.22 9.57 4.32
C PHE A 37 9.73 10.81 3.59
N ASP A 38 9.11 11.97 3.78
CA ASP A 38 9.59 13.24 3.22
C ASP A 38 10.95 13.62 3.81
N ARG A 39 11.17 13.40 5.11
CA ARG A 39 12.49 13.59 5.75
C ARG A 39 13.56 12.72 5.12
N VAL A 40 13.32 11.41 4.98
CA VAL A 40 14.25 10.48 4.31
C VAL A 40 14.48 10.90 2.85
N GLY A 41 13.43 11.30 2.14
CA GLY A 41 13.49 11.79 0.77
C GLY A 41 14.33 13.06 0.64
N SER A 42 14.24 14.00 1.59
CA SER A 42 15.01 15.24 1.60
C SER A 42 16.51 15.02 1.86
N GLU A 43 16.87 13.93 2.55
CA GLU A 43 18.26 13.55 2.85
C GLU A 43 18.90 12.69 1.74
N ASN A 44 18.09 12.16 0.82
CA ASN A 44 18.54 11.25 -0.23
C ASN A 44 18.96 12.00 -1.50
N VAL A 45 20.26 11.96 -1.85
CA VAL A 45 20.82 12.65 -3.03
C VAL A 45 20.18 12.30 -4.38
N TYR A 46 19.51 11.15 -4.48
CA TYR A 46 18.84 10.71 -5.71
C TYR A 46 17.36 11.12 -5.77
N SER A 47 16.85 11.70 -4.69
CA SER A 47 15.47 12.16 -4.57
C SER A 47 15.27 13.48 -5.29
N TRP A 48 14.11 13.65 -5.92
CA TRP A 48 13.70 14.95 -6.45
C TRP A 48 13.47 16.02 -5.35
N ASN A 49 13.31 15.60 -4.08
CA ASN A 49 13.17 16.48 -2.91
C ASN A 49 14.51 16.68 -2.19
N PHE A 50 15.63 16.20 -2.74
CA PHE A 50 16.94 16.34 -2.09
C PHE A 50 17.22 17.81 -1.71
N GLN A 51 17.64 18.02 -0.45
CA GLN A 51 17.93 19.33 0.15
C GLN A 51 16.73 20.30 0.24
N GLN A 52 15.52 19.85 -0.07
CA GLN A 52 14.31 20.62 0.23
C GLN A 52 13.95 20.48 1.71
N PRO A 53 13.43 21.53 2.37
CA PRO A 53 12.92 21.42 3.73
C PRO A 53 11.86 20.32 3.82
N PRO A 54 12.01 19.33 4.74
CA PRO A 54 11.05 18.26 4.86
C PRO A 54 9.71 18.81 5.37
N LYS A 55 8.62 18.31 4.79
CA LYS A 55 7.27 18.69 5.17
C LYS A 55 6.90 18.03 6.49
N THR A 56 6.24 18.79 7.35
CA THR A 56 5.70 18.28 8.60
C THR A 56 4.43 17.46 8.35
N ALA A 57 4.05 16.62 9.33
CA ALA A 57 2.79 15.90 9.28
C ALA A 57 1.58 16.84 9.13
N GLU A 58 1.61 18.01 9.78
CA GLU A 58 0.58 19.02 9.61
C GLU A 58 0.48 19.49 8.16
N GLN A 59 1.61 19.78 7.50
CA GLN A 59 1.62 20.21 6.10
C GLN A 59 1.11 19.12 5.15
N ILE A 60 1.47 17.86 5.40
CA ILE A 60 1.07 16.71 4.58
C ILE A 60 -0.42 16.38 4.76
N GLY A 61 -0.92 16.42 6.00
CA GLY A 61 -2.31 16.10 6.32
C GLY A 61 -3.29 17.25 6.04
N ARG A 62 -2.82 18.51 6.05
CA ARG A 62 -3.70 19.67 5.87
C ARG A 62 -4.17 19.81 4.43
N VAL A 63 -5.48 19.65 4.24
CA VAL A 63 -6.14 19.96 2.98
C VAL A 63 -6.06 21.47 2.70
N SER A 64 -5.63 21.83 1.50
CA SER A 64 -5.53 23.22 1.04
C SER A 64 -5.58 23.30 -0.48
N GLY A 65 -5.60 24.50 -1.07
CA GLY A 65 -5.54 24.64 -2.54
C GLY A 65 -4.29 24.00 -3.18
N LYS A 66 -3.17 23.91 -2.45
CA LYS A 66 -1.93 23.25 -2.90
C LYS A 66 -1.86 21.77 -2.54
N ASN A 67 -2.71 21.32 -1.63
CA ASN A 67 -2.79 19.94 -1.14
C ASN A 67 -4.25 19.50 -1.07
N ARG A 68 -4.96 19.60 -2.20
CA ARG A 68 -6.39 19.31 -2.26
C ARG A 68 -6.66 17.83 -1.96
N MET A 69 -7.86 17.52 -1.50
CA MET A 69 -8.33 16.13 -1.43
C MET A 69 -8.42 15.56 -2.85
N ILE A 70 -7.93 14.33 -3.05
CA ILE A 70 -8.06 13.61 -4.32
C ILE A 70 -9.21 12.61 -4.19
N CYS A 71 -9.01 11.63 -3.33
CA CYS A 71 -10.04 10.71 -2.88
C CYS A 71 -9.84 10.51 -1.39
N GLU A 72 -10.89 10.58 -0.58
CA GLU A 72 -10.70 10.37 0.86
C GLU A 72 -10.14 8.96 1.14
N PRO A 73 -9.13 8.82 2.01
CA PRO A 73 -8.65 9.84 2.96
C PRO A 73 -7.38 10.59 2.49
N TYR A 74 -7.01 10.52 1.21
CA TYR A 74 -5.71 10.97 0.72
C TYR A 74 -5.76 12.34 0.02
N PRO A 75 -5.19 13.39 0.64
CA PRO A 75 -4.85 14.61 -0.08
C PRO A 75 -3.68 14.38 -1.03
N LEU A 76 -3.44 15.34 -1.92
CA LEU A 76 -2.44 15.25 -2.98
C LEU A 76 -1.05 14.75 -2.51
N LEU A 77 -0.56 15.22 -1.36
CA LEU A 77 0.74 14.84 -0.78
C LEU A 77 0.78 13.41 -0.19
N MET A 78 -0.33 12.67 -0.20
CA MET A 78 -0.38 11.24 0.14
C MET A 78 -0.60 10.35 -1.09
N ASN A 79 -0.41 10.91 -2.29
CA ASN A 79 -0.47 10.21 -3.56
C ASN A 79 0.93 10.16 -4.20
N ALA A 80 1.21 9.14 -5.01
CA ALA A 80 2.46 9.04 -5.76
C ALA A 80 2.60 10.13 -6.83
N PHE A 81 3.82 10.63 -7.03
CA PHE A 81 4.14 11.62 -8.05
C PHE A 81 5.06 11.05 -9.12
N ASN A 82 4.47 10.64 -10.24
CA ASN A 82 5.17 9.83 -11.23
C ASN A 82 5.95 10.63 -12.29
N GLY A 83 5.91 11.96 -12.24
CA GLY A 83 6.57 12.84 -13.21
C GLY A 83 8.08 12.98 -12.97
N VAL A 84 8.84 11.88 -13.04
CA VAL A 84 10.27 11.85 -12.72
C VAL A 84 11.11 11.17 -13.81
N ASN A 85 12.38 11.56 -13.90
CA ASN A 85 13.39 10.93 -14.77
C ASN A 85 14.43 10.23 -13.88
N LEU A 86 14.18 8.96 -13.55
CA LEU A 86 15.04 8.17 -12.66
C LEU A 86 15.35 6.81 -13.31
N SER A 87 16.56 6.30 -13.07
CA SER A 87 16.94 4.95 -13.46
C SER A 87 17.76 4.29 -12.35
N ALA A 88 17.65 2.98 -12.25
CA ALA A 88 18.43 2.15 -11.35
C ALA A 88 18.77 0.84 -12.04
N ALA A 89 19.93 0.29 -11.72
CA ALA A 89 20.40 -0.98 -12.22
C ALA A 89 21.11 -1.75 -11.12
N CYS A 90 21.05 -3.07 -11.20
CA CYS A 90 21.80 -3.99 -10.36
C CYS A 90 22.54 -4.98 -11.25
N ILE A 91 23.78 -5.30 -10.86
CA ILE A 91 24.61 -6.31 -11.52
C ILE A 91 24.62 -7.54 -10.62
N LEU A 92 24.20 -8.67 -11.17
CA LEU A 92 24.15 -9.96 -10.49
C LEU A 92 25.23 -10.86 -11.08
N THR A 93 25.95 -11.59 -10.22
CA THR A 93 26.99 -12.53 -10.61
C THR A 93 27.15 -13.59 -9.52
N SER A 94 27.72 -14.75 -9.86
CA SER A 94 28.20 -15.70 -8.86
C SER A 94 29.40 -15.13 -8.10
N THR A 95 29.62 -15.62 -6.87
CA THR A 95 30.80 -15.31 -6.06
C THR A 95 32.09 -15.75 -6.75
N GLU A 96 32.09 -16.92 -7.40
CA GLU A 96 33.21 -17.41 -8.20
C GLU A 96 33.59 -16.42 -9.31
N ASN A 97 32.61 -15.95 -10.07
CA ASN A 97 32.87 -14.99 -11.14
C ASN A 97 33.26 -13.61 -10.60
N ALA A 98 32.70 -13.17 -9.47
CA ALA A 98 33.12 -11.93 -8.81
C ALA A 98 34.59 -11.98 -8.38
N LYS A 99 35.04 -13.10 -7.80
CA LYS A 99 36.45 -13.36 -7.45
C LYS A 99 37.34 -13.35 -8.69
N ARG A 100 36.93 -14.05 -9.75
CA ARG A 100 37.66 -14.10 -11.03
C ARG A 100 37.88 -12.72 -11.63
N LEU A 101 36.88 -11.84 -11.52
CA LEU A 101 36.94 -10.46 -12.00
C LEU A 101 37.63 -9.49 -11.03
N GLY A 102 38.07 -9.96 -9.85
CA GLY A 102 38.72 -9.11 -8.85
C GLY A 102 37.79 -8.09 -8.19
N ILE A 103 36.48 -8.35 -8.14
CA ILE A 103 35.52 -7.47 -7.46
C ILE A 103 35.72 -7.62 -5.94
N PRO A 104 36.05 -6.56 -5.18
CA PRO A 104 36.29 -6.67 -3.75
C PRO A 104 35.06 -7.16 -2.97
N ASP A 105 35.28 -8.08 -2.03
CA ASP A 105 34.23 -8.74 -1.23
C ASP A 105 33.37 -7.73 -0.44
N GLU A 106 33.92 -6.59 -0.03
CA GLU A 106 33.15 -5.53 0.65
C GLU A 106 32.09 -4.86 -0.23
N LYS A 107 32.15 -5.07 -1.56
CA LYS A 107 31.11 -4.63 -2.49
C LYS A 107 30.03 -5.69 -2.70
N TRP A 108 30.17 -6.90 -2.18
CA TRP A 108 29.20 -7.95 -2.44
C TRP A 108 28.01 -7.80 -1.50
N ILE A 109 26.82 -7.96 -2.07
CA ILE A 109 25.57 -8.06 -1.33
C ILE A 109 24.90 -9.34 -1.82
N TYR A 110 24.50 -10.17 -0.88
CA TYR A 110 23.92 -11.46 -1.15
C TYR A 110 22.41 -11.33 -1.16
N VAL A 111 21.79 -11.84 -2.23
CA VAL A 111 20.36 -12.14 -2.22
C VAL A 111 20.19 -13.36 -1.33
N LEU A 112 19.56 -13.22 -0.17
CA LEU A 112 19.32 -14.37 0.71
C LEU A 112 18.16 -15.21 0.20
N GLY A 113 17.10 -14.56 -0.28
CA GLY A 113 15.90 -15.22 -0.75
C GLY A 113 14.82 -14.23 -1.12
N GLY A 114 13.80 -14.72 -1.80
CA GLY A 114 12.63 -13.93 -2.17
C GLY A 114 11.48 -14.84 -2.56
N ALA A 115 10.28 -14.29 -2.49
CA ALA A 115 9.05 -14.95 -2.87
C ALA A 115 8.02 -13.90 -3.28
N GLY A 116 7.08 -14.28 -4.14
CA GLY A 116 6.01 -13.39 -4.55
C GLY A 116 4.74 -14.13 -4.88
N THR A 117 3.61 -13.48 -4.67
CA THR A 117 2.30 -13.97 -5.06
C THR A 117 1.37 -12.79 -5.31
N HIS A 118 0.19 -13.08 -5.82
CA HIS A 118 -0.73 -12.08 -6.30
C HIS A 118 -2.08 -12.25 -5.61
N GLU A 119 -2.72 -11.13 -5.28
CA GLU A 119 -4.14 -11.10 -4.99
C GLU A 119 -4.94 -11.36 -6.28
N LYS A 120 -6.26 -11.55 -6.14
CA LYS A 120 -7.17 -11.49 -7.29
C LYS A 120 -7.02 -10.14 -8.01
N ASP A 121 -7.07 -10.18 -9.35
CA ASP A 121 -6.92 -9.00 -10.21
C ASP A 121 -7.98 -7.96 -9.92
N ASN A 122 -9.24 -8.40 -9.81
CA ASN A 122 -10.31 -7.51 -9.43
C ASN A 122 -10.39 -7.42 -7.90
N PHE A 123 -10.27 -6.21 -7.36
CA PHE A 123 -10.26 -6.00 -5.92
C PHE A 123 -11.56 -6.47 -5.24
N TRP A 124 -12.70 -6.44 -5.94
CA TRP A 124 -13.99 -6.92 -5.42
C TRP A 124 -14.10 -8.44 -5.36
N GLU A 125 -13.12 -9.19 -5.85
CA GLU A 125 -13.08 -10.65 -5.67
C GLU A 125 -12.34 -11.02 -4.38
N ARG A 126 -11.61 -10.10 -3.75
CA ARG A 126 -10.84 -10.41 -2.53
C ARG A 126 -11.75 -10.73 -1.37
N ARG A 127 -11.40 -11.76 -0.59
CA ARG A 127 -12.15 -12.14 0.61
C ARG A 127 -12.32 -10.96 1.57
N HIS A 128 -11.22 -10.26 1.83
CA HIS A 128 -11.14 -9.11 2.71
C HIS A 128 -10.54 -7.91 1.99
N LEU A 129 -11.00 -6.70 2.34
CA LEU A 129 -10.48 -5.44 1.81
C LEU A 129 -9.62 -4.68 2.85
N HIS A 130 -9.52 -5.19 4.08
CA HIS A 130 -8.77 -4.55 5.16
C HIS A 130 -7.38 -5.16 5.40
N CYS A 131 -7.03 -6.24 4.69
CA CYS A 131 -5.74 -6.92 4.75
C CYS A 131 -5.30 -7.35 3.34
N SER A 132 -4.05 -7.79 3.22
CA SER A 132 -3.54 -8.42 1.99
C SER A 132 -2.77 -9.69 2.33
N GLU A 133 -3.30 -10.78 1.82
CA GLU A 133 -2.78 -12.14 1.98
C GLU A 133 -1.56 -12.34 1.08
N ALA A 134 -1.52 -11.66 -0.07
CA ALA A 134 -0.35 -11.65 -0.91
C ALA A 134 0.85 -10.95 -0.24
N ILE A 135 0.63 -9.85 0.50
CA ILE A 135 1.69 -9.19 1.29
C ILE A 135 2.20 -10.16 2.35
N ALA A 136 1.29 -10.73 3.15
CA ALA A 136 1.62 -11.64 4.23
C ALA A 136 2.43 -12.85 3.73
N LYS A 137 1.89 -13.59 2.76
CA LYS A 137 2.51 -14.80 2.20
C LYS A 137 3.84 -14.50 1.53
N SER A 138 3.96 -13.39 0.81
CA SER A 138 5.22 -13.01 0.15
C SER A 138 6.32 -12.73 1.17
N ILE A 139 6.02 -11.98 2.23
CA ILE A 139 6.96 -11.66 3.31
C ILE A 139 7.38 -12.94 4.03
N ASP A 140 6.43 -13.77 4.45
CA ASP A 140 6.70 -14.99 5.21
C ASP A 140 7.54 -15.99 4.41
N ALA A 141 7.17 -16.23 3.15
CA ALA A 141 7.92 -17.13 2.29
C ALA A 141 9.31 -16.58 1.94
N ALA A 142 9.47 -15.27 1.75
CA ALA A 142 10.79 -14.68 1.52
C ALA A 142 11.71 -14.84 2.75
N MET A 143 11.17 -14.68 3.96
CA MET A 143 11.91 -14.91 5.20
C MET A 143 12.25 -16.39 5.41
N ASP A 144 11.30 -17.30 5.20
CA ASP A 144 11.53 -18.76 5.31
C ASP A 144 12.58 -19.25 4.30
N VAL A 145 12.45 -18.84 3.03
CA VAL A 145 13.46 -19.12 2.00
C VAL A 145 14.82 -18.60 2.42
N SER A 146 14.88 -17.45 3.09
CA SER A 146 16.13 -16.83 3.54
C SER A 146 16.67 -17.41 4.85
N GLY A 147 15.91 -18.25 5.55
CA GLY A 147 16.26 -18.76 6.89
C GLY A 147 16.30 -17.65 7.94
N LEU A 148 15.45 -16.63 7.81
CA LEU A 148 15.41 -15.45 8.67
C LEU A 148 14.13 -15.40 9.50
N TRP A 149 14.22 -14.73 10.66
CA TRP A 149 13.09 -14.30 11.46
C TRP A 149 12.93 -12.78 11.37
N THR A 150 11.75 -12.25 11.71
CA THR A 150 11.48 -10.80 11.73
C THR A 150 12.46 -10.02 12.64
N SER A 151 12.98 -10.66 13.68
CA SER A 151 14.00 -10.10 14.57
C SER A 151 15.31 -9.80 13.84
N ASP A 152 15.64 -10.57 12.80
CA ASP A 152 16.92 -10.52 12.07
C ASP A 152 16.97 -9.43 11.01
N ILE A 153 15.83 -8.84 10.64
CA ILE A 153 15.75 -7.77 9.64
C ILE A 153 16.01 -6.43 10.33
N ASP A 154 17.06 -5.70 9.94
CA ASP A 154 17.43 -4.42 10.57
C ASP A 154 16.72 -3.22 9.95
N CYS A 155 16.37 -3.32 8.67
CA CYS A 155 15.72 -2.25 7.92
C CYS A 155 14.83 -2.81 6.80
N TYR A 156 13.82 -2.02 6.45
CA TYR A 156 12.84 -2.35 5.44
C TYR A 156 12.76 -1.24 4.40
N ASP A 157 12.35 -1.60 3.19
CA ASP A 157 11.77 -0.67 2.24
C ASP A 157 10.44 -1.25 1.74
N PHE A 158 9.35 -0.73 2.27
CA PHE A 158 8.01 -1.07 1.83
C PHE A 158 7.56 -0.10 0.75
N TYR A 159 7.22 -0.61 -0.43
CA TYR A 159 6.69 0.19 -1.52
C TYR A 159 5.50 1.04 -1.06
N SER A 160 5.50 2.33 -1.40
CA SER A 160 4.57 3.29 -0.78
C SER A 160 3.99 4.32 -1.76
N CYS A 161 3.28 3.84 -2.79
CA CYS A 161 2.50 4.72 -3.66
C CYS A 161 1.37 5.43 -2.91
N PHE A 162 0.84 4.76 -1.89
CA PHE A 162 -0.19 5.24 -0.97
C PHE A 162 0.13 4.72 0.45
N PRO A 163 -0.30 5.42 1.51
CA PRO A 163 -0.05 5.00 2.90
C PRO A 163 -0.49 3.57 3.24
N ILE A 164 -1.54 3.05 2.60
CA ILE A 164 -2.08 1.73 2.95
C ILE A 164 -1.08 0.58 2.73
N VAL A 165 -0.20 0.64 1.73
CA VAL A 165 0.73 -0.46 1.43
C VAL A 165 1.73 -0.68 2.57
N PRO A 166 2.54 0.34 2.98
CA PRO A 166 3.42 0.18 4.13
C PRO A 166 2.64 -0.06 5.43
N LYS A 167 1.42 0.47 5.59
CA LYS A 167 0.58 0.17 6.76
C LYS A 167 0.24 -1.31 6.86
N LEU A 168 -0.20 -1.95 5.76
CA LEU A 168 -0.49 -3.39 5.73
C LEU A 168 0.75 -4.25 5.96
N ALA A 169 1.90 -3.85 5.37
CA ALA A 169 3.15 -4.54 5.62
C ALA A 169 3.58 -4.45 7.10
N CYS A 170 3.50 -3.25 7.70
CA CYS A 170 3.79 -3.05 9.12
C CYS A 170 2.87 -3.88 10.02
N ASP A 171 1.58 -3.92 9.73
CA ASP A 171 0.61 -4.71 10.48
C ASP A 171 0.98 -6.20 10.47
N HIS A 172 1.43 -6.73 9.32
CA HIS A 172 1.86 -8.13 9.20
C HIS A 172 3.15 -8.43 9.96
N VAL A 173 4.18 -7.59 9.83
CA VAL A 173 5.48 -7.82 10.49
C VAL A 173 5.53 -7.33 11.95
N GLY A 174 4.41 -6.83 12.49
CA GLY A 174 4.32 -6.35 13.87
C GLY A 174 5.09 -5.06 14.14
N LEU A 175 5.21 -4.17 13.15
CA LEU A 175 5.87 -2.88 13.28
C LEU A 175 4.87 -1.74 13.52
N ALA A 176 5.28 -0.72 14.28
CA ALA A 176 4.52 0.51 14.44
C ALA A 176 4.59 1.36 13.15
N THR A 177 3.46 1.90 12.70
CA THR A 177 3.39 2.66 11.44
C THR A 177 4.00 4.06 11.50
N THR A 178 4.14 4.66 12.69
CA THR A 178 4.58 6.06 12.88
C THR A 178 5.76 6.23 13.84
N SER A 179 6.13 5.19 14.59
CA SER A 179 7.21 5.21 15.59
C SER A 179 8.05 3.93 15.48
N CYS A 180 8.44 3.63 14.25
CA CYS A 180 9.15 2.41 13.90
C CYS A 180 10.58 2.40 14.50
N GLY A 181 10.90 1.39 15.31
CA GLY A 181 12.27 1.19 15.79
C GLY A 181 13.25 0.76 14.70
N LYS A 182 12.74 0.36 13.53
CA LYS A 182 13.49 -0.03 12.33
C LYS A 182 12.99 0.78 11.14
N PRO A 183 13.85 1.31 10.25
CA PRO A 183 13.38 2.07 9.09
C PRO A 183 12.45 1.23 8.21
N ILE A 184 11.35 1.83 7.73
CA ILE A 184 10.40 1.19 6.78
C ILE A 184 10.48 1.74 5.35
N THR A 185 11.35 2.72 5.13
CA THR A 185 11.78 3.17 3.81
C THR A 185 13.25 3.57 3.89
N LEU A 186 13.99 3.32 2.81
CA LEU A 186 15.35 3.80 2.59
C LEU A 186 15.41 4.92 1.56
N LEU A 187 14.35 5.07 0.76
CA LEU A 187 14.28 6.06 -0.31
C LEU A 187 13.52 7.33 0.09
N GLY A 188 12.50 7.21 0.94
CA GLY A 188 11.56 8.28 1.27
C GLY A 188 10.21 8.16 0.56
N GLY A 189 9.84 6.96 0.08
CA GLY A 189 8.55 6.73 -0.58
C GLY A 189 8.32 7.44 -1.93
N LEU A 190 7.26 7.07 -2.66
CA LEU A 190 7.05 7.53 -4.04
C LEU A 190 6.66 9.01 -4.15
N THR A 191 6.09 9.60 -3.11
CA THR A 191 5.77 11.03 -3.09
C THR A 191 7.04 11.87 -2.92
N SER A 192 7.98 11.44 -2.08
CA SER A 192 9.11 12.27 -1.70
C SER A 192 10.41 11.90 -2.38
N PHE A 193 10.66 10.63 -2.73
CA PHE A 193 11.79 10.22 -3.57
C PHE A 193 11.59 10.61 -5.04
N GLY A 194 10.33 10.52 -5.49
CA GLY A 194 9.96 10.56 -6.90
C GLY A 194 9.38 9.22 -7.33
N GLY A 195 8.18 9.26 -7.92
CA GLY A 195 7.41 8.08 -8.28
C GLY A 195 7.95 7.41 -9.53
N ALA A 196 9.08 6.70 -9.42
CA ALA A 196 9.59 5.83 -10.49
C ALA A 196 8.64 4.66 -10.84
N GLY A 197 7.43 4.65 -10.26
CA GLY A 197 6.32 3.76 -10.57
C GLY A 197 6.75 2.31 -10.49
N ASN A 198 6.79 1.66 -11.65
CA ASN A 198 7.16 0.25 -11.79
C ASN A 198 8.62 -0.03 -11.39
N ASN A 199 9.53 0.95 -11.52
CA ASN A 199 10.95 0.78 -11.23
C ASN A 199 11.36 1.22 -9.81
N TYR A 200 10.43 1.69 -8.96
CA TYR A 200 10.76 2.17 -7.60
C TYR A 200 11.50 1.10 -6.78
N SER A 201 11.05 -0.16 -6.78
CA SER A 201 11.69 -1.22 -6.01
C SER A 201 13.11 -1.54 -6.48
N MET A 202 13.47 -1.27 -7.73
CA MET A 202 14.86 -1.36 -8.19
C MET A 202 15.74 -0.30 -7.50
N HIS A 203 15.22 0.92 -7.33
CA HIS A 203 15.90 1.94 -6.53
C HIS A 203 16.05 1.49 -5.07
N ALA A 204 15.03 0.84 -4.50
CA ALA A 204 15.06 0.32 -3.13
C ALA A 204 16.16 -0.74 -2.99
N ILE A 205 16.30 -1.66 -3.95
CA ILE A 205 17.40 -2.64 -3.99
C ILE A 205 18.76 -1.94 -3.98
N THR A 206 18.94 -0.90 -4.80
CA THR A 206 20.21 -0.16 -4.82
C THR A 206 20.50 0.60 -3.52
N ALA A 207 19.47 1.17 -2.87
CA ALA A 207 19.62 1.89 -1.61
C ALA A 207 19.93 0.92 -0.46
N MET A 208 19.23 -0.21 -0.40
CA MET A 208 19.48 -1.31 0.52
C MET A 208 20.92 -1.83 0.37
N ALA A 209 21.36 -2.11 -0.86
CA ALA A 209 22.72 -2.56 -1.11
C ALA A 209 23.78 -1.56 -0.63
N ARG A 210 23.55 -0.25 -0.82
CA ARG A 210 24.44 0.81 -0.29
C ARG A 210 24.45 0.83 1.24
N ALA A 211 23.29 0.74 1.88
CA ALA A 211 23.17 0.76 3.34
C ALA A 211 23.86 -0.45 4.00
N LEU A 212 23.71 -1.63 3.41
CA LEU A 212 24.35 -2.87 3.85
C LEU A 212 25.88 -2.82 3.67
N ARG A 213 26.38 -2.35 2.51
CA ARG A 213 27.83 -2.15 2.28
C ARG A 213 28.45 -1.16 3.26
N ALA A 214 27.72 -0.10 3.59
CA ALA A 214 28.13 0.90 4.58
C ALA A 214 28.05 0.39 6.04
N LYS A 215 27.64 -0.86 6.26
CA LYS A 215 27.48 -1.49 7.58
C LYS A 215 26.53 -0.73 8.51
N ARG A 216 25.58 0.04 7.95
CA ARG A 216 24.51 0.68 8.73
C ARG A 216 23.48 -0.34 9.22
N HIS A 217 23.32 -1.40 8.45
CA HIS A 217 22.43 -2.54 8.67
C HIS A 217 23.14 -3.82 8.23
N LYS A 218 22.73 -4.98 8.74
CA LYS A 218 23.29 -6.29 8.37
C LYS A 218 22.39 -7.04 7.40
N THR A 219 21.08 -6.94 7.60
CA THR A 219 20.07 -7.62 6.78
C THR A 219 18.87 -6.70 6.56
N GLY A 220 18.32 -6.69 5.35
CA GLY A 220 17.15 -5.89 5.04
C GLY A 220 16.13 -6.63 4.18
N LEU A 221 14.88 -6.17 4.24
CA LEU A 221 13.75 -6.73 3.50
C LEU A 221 13.11 -5.64 2.63
N ILE A 222 12.87 -5.95 1.37
CA ILE A 222 12.17 -5.07 0.44
C ILE A 222 10.84 -5.72 0.09
N LEU A 223 9.75 -4.96 0.14
CA LEU A 223 8.45 -5.37 -0.40
C LEU A 223 8.16 -4.53 -1.65
N ALA A 224 8.11 -5.17 -2.81
CA ALA A 224 7.67 -4.59 -4.06
C ALA A 224 6.17 -4.84 -4.26
N ASN A 225 5.43 -3.76 -4.54
CA ASN A 225 3.99 -3.77 -4.79
C ASN A 225 3.69 -3.31 -6.22
N GLY A 226 2.79 -4.01 -6.90
CA GLY A 226 2.34 -3.69 -8.25
C GLY A 226 0.82 -3.73 -8.42
N GLY A 227 0.32 -2.94 -9.38
CA GLY A 227 -1.11 -2.83 -9.67
C GLY A 227 -1.89 -2.16 -8.54
N MET A 228 -3.02 -2.76 -8.16
CA MET A 228 -4.00 -2.22 -7.21
C MET A 228 -3.88 -2.96 -5.87
N LEU A 229 -2.67 -2.96 -5.32
CA LEU A 229 -2.28 -3.83 -4.22
C LEU A 229 -2.33 -5.31 -4.64
N THR A 230 -2.06 -5.61 -5.92
CA THR A 230 -2.32 -6.93 -6.53
C THR A 230 -1.08 -7.81 -6.51
N HIS A 231 0.06 -7.29 -6.99
CA HIS A 231 1.28 -8.06 -7.16
C HIS A 231 2.21 -7.78 -5.99
N GLN A 232 2.64 -8.81 -5.26
CA GLN A 232 3.52 -8.64 -4.09
C GLN A 232 4.75 -9.53 -4.25
N HIS A 233 5.94 -8.93 -4.10
CA HIS A 233 7.20 -9.66 -4.12
C HIS A 233 8.09 -9.14 -3.00
N ALA A 234 8.56 -10.03 -2.15
CA ALA A 234 9.49 -9.71 -1.08
C ALA A 234 10.90 -10.26 -1.39
N LEU A 235 11.92 -9.52 -0.96
CA LEU A 235 13.33 -9.84 -1.20
C LEU A 235 14.15 -9.52 0.06
N CYS A 236 14.90 -10.51 0.53
CA CYS A 236 15.85 -10.34 1.64
C CYS A 236 17.28 -10.21 1.11
N LEU A 237 17.98 -9.18 1.57
CA LEU A 237 19.37 -8.89 1.19
C LEU A 237 20.25 -8.84 2.44
N SER A 238 21.50 -9.29 2.34
CA SER A 238 22.48 -9.20 3.42
C SER A 238 23.90 -8.94 2.91
N ALA A 239 24.73 -8.33 3.76
CA ALA A 239 26.17 -8.24 3.55
C ALA A 239 26.89 -9.59 3.80
N GLN A 240 26.22 -10.57 4.37
CA GLN A 240 26.75 -11.91 4.61
C GLN A 240 26.10 -12.94 3.67
N PRO A 241 26.85 -13.97 3.23
CA PRO A 241 26.25 -15.07 2.50
C PRO A 241 25.29 -15.85 3.39
N ARG A 242 24.43 -16.67 2.76
CA ARG A 242 23.59 -17.64 3.49
C ARG A 242 24.47 -18.54 4.36
N GLY A 243 24.09 -18.68 5.63
CA GLY A 243 24.77 -19.55 6.61
C GLY A 243 24.07 -20.89 6.84
N ASP A 244 22.90 -21.11 6.23
CA ASP A 244 22.01 -22.25 6.52
C ASP A 244 22.28 -23.50 5.67
N GLY A 245 23.20 -23.41 4.70
CA GLY A 245 23.56 -24.52 3.80
C GLY A 245 22.47 -24.93 2.82
N ARG A 246 21.32 -24.23 2.78
CA ARG A 246 20.23 -24.54 1.84
C ARG A 246 20.55 -24.00 0.45
N SER A 247 20.17 -24.74 -0.59
CA SER A 247 20.21 -24.24 -1.96
C SER A 247 19.11 -23.20 -2.19
N TYR A 248 19.36 -22.25 -3.11
CA TYR A 248 18.31 -21.36 -3.58
C TYR A 248 17.17 -22.15 -4.24
N PRO A 249 15.90 -21.79 -4.02
CA PRO A 249 14.80 -22.38 -4.76
C PRO A 249 14.98 -22.20 -6.27
N ALA A 250 14.73 -23.26 -7.05
CA ALA A 250 14.78 -23.19 -8.50
C ALA A 250 13.62 -22.39 -9.12
N ARG A 251 12.56 -22.13 -8.33
CA ARG A 251 11.35 -21.39 -8.72
C ARG A 251 10.78 -20.66 -7.51
N ASN A 252 9.87 -19.73 -7.78
CA ASN A 252 9.03 -19.09 -6.77
C ASN A 252 8.33 -20.16 -5.89
N PRO A 253 8.42 -20.10 -4.55
CA PRO A 253 7.83 -21.11 -3.66
C PRO A 253 6.31 -20.96 -3.48
N LEU A 254 5.74 -19.81 -3.87
CA LEU A 254 4.31 -19.54 -3.75
C LEU A 254 3.56 -19.81 -5.06
N PRO A 255 2.24 -20.08 -5.00
CA PRO A 255 1.40 -20.04 -6.19
C PRO A 255 1.38 -18.63 -6.79
N GLU A 256 1.03 -18.53 -8.06
CA GLU A 256 0.91 -17.23 -8.74
C GLU A 256 -0.15 -16.36 -8.07
N VAL A 257 -1.33 -16.91 -7.79
CA VAL A 257 -2.43 -16.20 -7.14
C VAL A 257 -2.75 -16.87 -5.80
N VAL A 258 -3.02 -16.07 -4.77
CA VAL A 258 -3.49 -16.57 -3.47
C VAL A 258 -4.81 -17.34 -3.66
N ASP A 259 -4.81 -18.58 -3.19
CA ASP A 259 -6.01 -19.41 -3.22
C ASP A 259 -6.93 -19.05 -2.06
N GLU A 260 -7.92 -18.21 -2.34
CA GLU A 260 -8.89 -17.75 -1.36
C GLU A 260 -10.30 -17.66 -1.93
N TYR A 261 -11.26 -17.77 -1.02
CA TYR A 261 -12.67 -17.58 -1.29
C TYR A 261 -12.95 -16.18 -1.87
N SER A 262 -13.54 -16.17 -3.07
CA SER A 262 -14.08 -14.96 -3.68
C SER A 262 -15.56 -14.78 -3.28
N PRO A 263 -15.96 -13.63 -2.73
CA PRO A 263 -17.36 -13.40 -2.46
C PRO A 263 -18.16 -13.23 -3.75
N PRO A 264 -19.35 -13.84 -3.87
CA PRO A 264 -20.15 -13.73 -5.09
C PRO A 264 -20.56 -12.29 -5.36
N LEU A 265 -20.48 -11.90 -6.62
CA LEU A 265 -20.82 -10.56 -7.11
C LEU A 265 -22.31 -10.50 -7.52
N ALA A 266 -22.96 -9.38 -7.23
CA ALA A 266 -24.21 -8.97 -7.85
C ALA A 266 -23.92 -7.80 -8.79
N GLU A 267 -23.93 -8.06 -10.10
CA GLU A 267 -23.70 -7.03 -11.12
C GLU A 267 -24.82 -5.99 -11.12
N ALA A 268 -26.07 -6.46 -11.18
CA ALA A 268 -27.27 -5.68 -10.89
C ALA A 268 -27.73 -5.97 -9.46
N ALA A 269 -27.58 -4.98 -8.58
CA ALA A 269 -27.88 -5.12 -7.16
C ALA A 269 -29.16 -4.35 -6.79
N GLU A 270 -30.07 -5.03 -6.12
CA GLU A 270 -31.36 -4.48 -5.71
C GLU A 270 -31.67 -4.83 -4.24
N GLY A 271 -32.10 -3.84 -3.48
CA GLY A 271 -32.65 -4.03 -2.13
C GLY A 271 -31.78 -3.49 -1.00
N ALA A 272 -32.02 -4.01 0.22
CA ALA A 272 -31.33 -3.55 1.42
C ALA A 272 -29.87 -3.97 1.41
N ALA A 273 -28.97 -3.08 1.82
CA ALA A 273 -27.54 -3.29 1.72
C ALA A 273 -26.77 -2.62 2.86
N THR A 274 -25.49 -2.99 2.98
CA THR A 274 -24.54 -2.45 3.95
C THR A 274 -23.25 -2.06 3.24
N ILE A 275 -22.63 -0.94 3.64
CA ILE A 275 -21.31 -0.51 3.12
C ILE A 275 -20.22 -1.43 3.69
N GLU A 276 -19.43 -2.04 2.82
CA GLU A 276 -18.23 -2.82 3.20
C GLU A 276 -16.98 -1.93 3.19
N THR A 277 -16.87 -1.03 2.21
CA THR A 277 -15.92 0.09 2.21
C THR A 277 -16.35 1.14 1.19
N TYR A 278 -15.75 2.33 1.23
CA TYR A 278 -16.10 3.44 0.36
C TYR A 278 -14.93 4.41 0.19
N THR A 279 -15.03 5.26 -0.82
CA THR A 279 -14.24 6.49 -0.95
C THR A 279 -15.08 7.52 -1.69
N VAL A 280 -14.71 8.78 -1.58
CA VAL A 280 -15.29 9.90 -2.32
C VAL A 280 -14.17 10.56 -3.09
N GLU A 281 -14.34 10.64 -4.41
CA GLU A 281 -13.52 11.46 -5.29
C GLU A 281 -13.95 12.92 -5.19
N TYR A 282 -12.98 13.82 -5.09
CA TYR A 282 -13.21 15.26 -4.94
C TYR A 282 -12.84 16.02 -6.21
N ASN A 283 -13.65 17.04 -6.50
CA ASN A 283 -13.39 18.00 -7.57
C ASN A 283 -12.17 18.86 -7.22
N ARG A 284 -11.60 19.55 -8.23
CA ARG A 284 -10.42 20.42 -8.03
C ARG A 284 -10.67 21.57 -7.05
N ASP A 285 -11.91 22.02 -6.92
CA ASP A 285 -12.34 23.06 -5.98
C ASP A 285 -12.54 22.54 -4.54
N GLY A 286 -12.39 21.23 -4.31
CA GLY A 286 -12.55 20.59 -3.01
C GLY A 286 -13.98 20.16 -2.68
N THR A 287 -14.94 20.31 -3.60
CA THR A 287 -16.29 19.78 -3.41
C THR A 287 -16.32 18.26 -3.63
N PRO A 288 -17.12 17.48 -2.87
CA PRO A 288 -17.36 16.07 -3.16
C PRO A 288 -17.90 15.90 -4.59
N GLY A 289 -17.27 15.04 -5.39
CA GLY A 289 -17.65 14.79 -6.77
C GLY A 289 -18.39 13.46 -6.91
N THR A 290 -17.73 12.35 -6.58
CA THR A 290 -18.30 11.00 -6.78
C THR A 290 -18.02 10.09 -5.59
N GLY A 291 -19.08 9.65 -4.91
CA GLY A 291 -19.02 8.53 -3.96
C GLY A 291 -18.89 7.18 -4.70
N LEU A 292 -17.94 6.37 -4.26
CA LEU A 292 -17.58 5.05 -4.78
C LEU A 292 -17.70 4.04 -3.64
N ILE A 293 -18.64 3.09 -3.74
CA ILE A 293 -19.03 2.19 -2.66
C ILE A 293 -18.81 0.74 -3.07
N VAL A 294 -18.20 -0.04 -2.17
CA VAL A 294 -18.29 -1.49 -2.17
C VAL A 294 -19.29 -1.88 -1.09
N GLY A 295 -20.36 -2.55 -1.48
CA GLY A 295 -21.44 -2.90 -0.58
C GLY A 295 -21.74 -4.40 -0.56
N ARG A 296 -22.55 -4.81 0.42
CA ARG A 296 -23.06 -6.16 0.60
C ARG A 296 -24.57 -6.14 0.67
N LEU A 297 -25.23 -6.93 -0.17
CA LEU A 297 -26.68 -7.14 -0.08
C LEU A 297 -27.03 -7.85 1.23
N ARG A 298 -27.98 -7.30 1.98
CA ARG A 298 -28.53 -7.96 3.17
C ARG A 298 -29.35 -9.17 2.73
N GLY A 299 -29.19 -10.29 3.44
CA GLY A 299 -29.85 -11.56 3.12
C GLY A 299 -28.98 -12.50 2.26
N THR A 300 -28.39 -12.03 1.17
CA THR A 300 -27.54 -12.89 0.31
C THR A 300 -26.04 -12.76 0.59
N GLY A 301 -25.59 -11.64 1.15
CA GLY A 301 -24.18 -11.35 1.36
C GLY A 301 -23.38 -11.14 0.06
N LYS A 302 -24.03 -11.11 -1.12
CA LYS A 302 -23.35 -10.82 -2.38
C LYS A 302 -22.77 -9.41 -2.35
N ARG A 303 -21.54 -9.27 -2.84
CA ARG A 303 -20.88 -7.98 -2.99
C ARG A 303 -21.41 -7.26 -4.23
N PHE A 304 -21.43 -5.94 -4.19
CA PHE A 304 -21.70 -5.10 -5.36
C PHE A 304 -20.82 -3.86 -5.33
N LEU A 305 -20.67 -3.24 -6.51
CA LEU A 305 -20.03 -1.94 -6.67
C LEU A 305 -21.09 -0.92 -7.02
N ALA A 306 -21.08 0.25 -6.38
CA ALA A 306 -22.06 1.29 -6.62
C ALA A 306 -21.45 2.70 -6.58
N ASN A 307 -22.14 3.63 -7.23
CA ASN A 307 -22.00 5.05 -6.98
C ASN A 307 -23.01 5.50 -5.91
N HIS A 308 -22.84 6.71 -5.38
CA HIS A 308 -23.88 7.35 -4.58
C HIS A 308 -25.14 7.58 -5.43
N GLY A 309 -26.32 7.39 -4.85
CA GLY A 309 -27.61 7.55 -5.53
C GLY A 309 -28.21 8.95 -5.43
N ASP A 310 -27.80 9.74 -4.43
CA ASP A 310 -28.26 11.11 -4.22
C ASP A 310 -27.21 11.98 -3.48
N ASP A 311 -27.43 13.30 -3.50
CA ASP A 311 -26.56 14.29 -2.86
C ASP A 311 -26.49 14.12 -1.33
N GLN A 312 -27.57 13.61 -0.73
CA GLN A 312 -27.62 13.32 0.69
C GLN A 312 -26.64 12.19 1.06
N THR A 313 -26.58 11.13 0.25
CA THR A 313 -25.63 10.04 0.41
C THR A 313 -24.20 10.53 0.19
N LEU A 314 -23.96 11.31 -0.86
CA LEU A 314 -22.63 11.88 -1.13
C LEU A 314 -22.13 12.74 0.03
N SER A 315 -22.98 13.63 0.55
CA SER A 315 -22.65 14.49 1.68
C SER A 315 -22.36 13.70 2.96
N GLN A 316 -23.07 12.59 3.18
CA GLN A 316 -22.83 11.71 4.32
C GLN A 316 -21.53 10.92 4.19
N LEU A 317 -21.22 10.40 3.00
CA LEU A 317 -19.97 9.68 2.74
C LEU A 317 -18.77 10.60 2.96
N ALA A 318 -18.82 11.81 2.40
CA ALA A 318 -17.77 12.82 2.55
C ALA A 318 -17.63 13.39 3.98
N GLY A 319 -18.56 13.05 4.88
CA GLY A 319 -18.58 13.53 6.26
C GLY A 319 -17.74 12.66 7.20
N ALA A 320 -16.67 13.24 7.76
CA ALA A 320 -15.78 12.55 8.70
C ALA A 320 -16.35 12.34 10.13
N ALA A 321 -17.55 12.86 10.42
CA ALA A 321 -18.14 12.85 11.76
C ALA A 321 -18.72 11.48 12.19
N SER A 322 -18.95 10.57 11.25
CA SER A 322 -19.46 9.23 11.54
C SER A 322 -18.75 8.18 10.68
N GLU A 323 -18.57 6.99 11.24
CA GLU A 323 -18.17 5.83 10.46
C GLU A 323 -19.27 5.48 9.45
N GLN A 324 -18.89 5.30 8.19
CA GLN A 324 -19.81 4.93 7.12
C GLN A 324 -19.70 3.45 6.77
N VAL A 325 -18.55 2.81 7.02
CA VAL A 325 -18.42 1.35 6.91
C VAL A 325 -19.37 0.68 7.90
N GLY A 326 -20.14 -0.29 7.41
CA GLY A 326 -21.17 -0.97 8.20
C GLY A 326 -22.52 -0.26 8.25
N ARG A 327 -22.66 0.97 7.72
CA ARG A 327 -23.96 1.64 7.63
C ARG A 327 -24.87 0.96 6.61
N THR A 328 -26.17 0.98 6.92
CA THR A 328 -27.22 0.42 6.07
C THR A 328 -27.80 1.44 5.11
N GLY A 329 -28.35 0.91 4.03
CA GLY A 329 -29.04 1.67 3.01
C GLY A 329 -29.75 0.76 2.02
N ARG A 330 -30.08 1.31 0.86
CA ARG A 330 -30.63 0.56 -0.26
C ARG A 330 -29.77 0.74 -1.50
N VAL A 331 -29.69 -0.29 -2.32
CA VAL A 331 -29.08 -0.24 -3.65
C VAL A 331 -30.15 -0.52 -4.70
N THR A 332 -30.04 0.17 -5.83
CA THR A 332 -30.83 -0.10 -7.04
C THR A 332 -29.94 0.06 -8.26
N THR A 333 -30.29 -0.59 -9.37
CA THR A 333 -29.59 -0.50 -10.64
C THR A 333 -30.26 0.58 -11.48
N GLY A 334 -29.50 1.63 -11.84
CA GLY A 334 -29.96 2.68 -12.73
C GLY A 334 -30.17 2.19 -14.17
N GLU A 335 -30.83 3.00 -15.00
CA GLU A 335 -31.11 2.68 -16.40
C GLU A 335 -29.85 2.43 -17.24
N ASP A 336 -28.73 3.02 -16.83
CA ASP A 336 -27.42 2.84 -17.47
C ASP A 336 -26.63 1.62 -16.95
N GLY A 337 -27.26 0.78 -16.12
CA GLY A 337 -26.68 -0.43 -15.54
C GLY A 337 -25.77 -0.20 -14.34
N ARG A 338 -25.57 1.06 -13.89
CA ARG A 338 -24.78 1.33 -12.68
C ARG A 338 -25.63 1.14 -11.43
N ASN A 339 -25.08 0.46 -10.42
CA ASN A 339 -25.72 0.44 -9.12
C ASN A 339 -25.58 1.81 -8.42
N LEU A 340 -26.66 2.26 -7.82
CA LEU A 340 -26.79 3.49 -7.05
C LEU A 340 -27.15 3.13 -5.60
N PHE A 341 -26.32 3.54 -4.66
CA PHE A 341 -26.52 3.29 -3.23
C PHE A 341 -27.05 4.54 -2.53
N PHE A 342 -28.08 4.36 -1.71
CA PHE A 342 -28.77 5.39 -0.95
C PHE A 342 -28.62 5.06 0.54
N LEU A 343 -27.97 5.93 1.30
CA LEU A 343 -27.86 5.77 2.76
C LEU A 343 -29.24 6.03 3.40
N ASP A 344 -29.60 5.21 4.39
CA ASP A 344 -30.81 5.46 5.17
C ASP A 344 -30.70 6.85 5.83
N ALA A 345 -31.76 7.66 5.69
CA ALA A 345 -31.84 8.94 6.38
C ALA A 345 -31.67 8.68 7.89
N LYS A 346 -30.82 9.46 8.56
CA LYS A 346 -30.71 9.40 10.03
C LYS A 346 -32.11 9.61 10.59
N THR A 347 -32.74 8.56 11.11
CA THR A 347 -33.87 8.72 12.02
C THR A 347 -33.28 9.50 13.19
N LYS A 348 -33.65 10.78 13.32
CA LYS A 348 -33.38 11.51 14.57
C LYS A 348 -34.17 10.77 15.65
N LEU A 349 -33.48 9.89 16.37
CA LEU A 349 -33.95 9.34 17.64
C LEU A 349 -33.83 10.42 18.70
#